data_AF-A0A413UXD0-F1
#
_entry.id   AF-A0A413UXD0-F1
#
_cell.length_a   1.000
_cell.length_b   1.000
_cell.length_c   1.000
_cell.angle_alpha   90.00
_cell.angle_beta   90.00
_cell.angle_gamma   90.00
#
_symmetry.space_group_name_H-M   'P 1'
#
loop_
_entity.id
_entity.type
_entity.pdbx_description
1 polymer ?
#
loop_
_entity_poly.entity_id
_entity_poly.type
_entity_poly.pdbx_seq_one_letter_code
_entity_poly.pdbx_strand_id
1 'polypeptide(L)'
;MKAKIKATGEIVEVEGLFDVGTALVKGRYFKVSELDFFDNFETIDWEQRRYELAKAAMQGYCIALGINDDSETYDDIAIGSLRAADALIKKLKGK
;
A
#
# COMPACT_ATOMS: atom_id res chain seq x y z
N MET A 1 4.90 3.45 -16.05
CA MET A 1 4.78 2.18 -15.28
C MET A 1 6.11 1.87 -14.61
N LYS A 2 6.20 0.98 -13.62
CA LYS A 2 7.50 0.58 -13.04
C LYS A 2 7.86 -0.84 -13.44
N ALA A 3 9.16 -1.09 -13.49
CA ALA A 3 9.71 -2.43 -13.68
C ALA A 3 10.94 -2.61 -12.80
N LYS A 4 11.29 -3.86 -12.53
CA LYS A 4 12.55 -4.24 -11.89
C LYS A 4 13.51 -4.76 -12.95
N ILE A 5 14.72 -4.23 -12.97
CA ILE A 5 15.79 -4.74 -13.85
C ILE A 5 16.25 -6.09 -13.28
N LYS A 6 16.12 -7.18 -14.04
CA LYS A 6 16.43 -8.54 -13.55
C LYS A 6 17.88 -8.70 -13.11
N ALA A 7 18.82 -8.07 -13.81
CA ALA A 7 20.24 -8.19 -13.53
C ALA A 7 20.67 -7.50 -12.22
N THR A 8 20.03 -6.39 -11.85
CA THR A 8 20.46 -5.56 -10.71
C THR A 8 19.47 -5.58 -9.54
N GLY A 9 18.23 -5.99 -9.78
CA GLY A 9 17.13 -5.85 -8.82
C GLY A 9 16.64 -4.40 -8.64
N GLU A 10 17.18 -3.44 -9.40
CA GLU A 10 16.80 -2.03 -9.28
C GLU A 10 15.38 -1.80 -9.81
N ILE A 11 14.56 -1.08 -9.03
CA ILE A 11 13.22 -0.65 -9.44
C ILE A 11 13.34 0.69 -10.17
N VAL A 12 12.83 0.72 -11.40
CA VAL A 12 12.94 1.84 -12.32
C VAL A 12 11.59 2.22 -12.90
N GLU A 13 11.48 3.46 -13.33
CA GLU A 13 10.32 3.94 -14.09
C GLU A 13 10.56 3.69 -15.58
N VAL A 14 9.56 3.10 -16.24
CA VAL A 14 9.54 2.85 -17.67
C VAL A 14 8.84 4.03 -18.34
N GLU A 15 9.62 4.76 -19.14
CA GLU A 15 9.25 5.99 -19.84
C GLU A 15 8.48 5.70 -21.14
N GLY A 16 8.75 4.55 -21.78
CA GLY A 16 8.07 4.15 -23.01
C GLY A 16 8.23 2.66 -23.32
N LEU A 17 7.22 2.07 -23.94
CA LEU A 17 7.23 0.72 -24.49
C LEU A 17 7.08 0.80 -26.00
N PHE A 18 7.85 -0.01 -26.72
CA PHE A 18 7.86 -0.03 -28.19
C PHE A 18 7.56 -1.43 -28.70
N ASP A 19 6.83 -1.50 -29.83
CA ASP A 19 6.38 -2.76 -30.45
C ASP A 19 7.53 -3.69 -30.86
N VAL A 20 8.76 -3.16 -30.95
CA VAL A 20 9.99 -3.93 -31.20
C VAL A 20 10.50 -4.71 -29.98
N GLY A 21 9.76 -4.73 -28.87
CA GLY A 21 10.11 -5.48 -27.66
C GLY A 21 11.15 -4.80 -26.79
N THR A 22 11.24 -3.47 -26.85
CA THR A 22 12.14 -2.67 -26.02
C THR A 22 11.38 -1.69 -25.13
N ALA A 23 11.96 -1.36 -23.99
CA ALA A 23 11.50 -0.36 -23.05
C ALA A 23 12.55 0.76 -22.89
N LEU A 24 12.11 2.01 -22.83
CA LEU A 24 12.94 3.15 -22.47
C LEU A 24 12.92 3.35 -20.95
N VAL A 25 14.09 3.38 -20.34
CA VAL A 25 14.31 3.55 -18.91
C VAL A 25 15.50 4.47 -18.70
N LYS A 26 15.33 5.63 -18.05
CA LYS A 26 16.42 6.59 -17.74
C LYS A 26 17.25 6.94 -18.97
N GLY A 27 16.60 7.16 -20.12
CA GLY A 27 17.29 7.44 -21.40
C GLY A 27 18.05 6.27 -22.03
N ARG A 28 17.87 5.04 -21.53
CA ARG A 28 18.49 3.81 -22.07
C ARG A 28 17.44 2.79 -22.49
N TYR A 29 17.75 2.00 -23.52
CA TYR A 29 16.89 0.94 -24.00
C TYR A 29 17.23 -0.40 -23.36
N PHE A 30 16.19 -1.08 -22.86
CA PHE A 30 16.26 -2.45 -22.33
C PHE A 30 15.34 -3.34 -23.17
N LYS A 31 15.67 -4.63 -23.33
CA LYS A 31 14.70 -5.60 -23.84
C LYS A 31 13.64 -5.82 -22.78
N VAL A 32 12.38 -5.94 -23.20
CA VAL A 32 11.25 -6.24 -22.29
C VAL A 32 11.52 -7.51 -21.48
N SER A 33 12.20 -8.51 -22.05
CA SER A 33 12.58 -9.74 -21.36
C SER A 33 13.58 -9.57 -20.21
N GLU A 34 14.30 -8.44 -20.15
CA GLU A 34 15.25 -8.09 -19.09
C GLU A 34 14.59 -7.39 -17.89
N LEU A 35 13.29 -7.12 -18.01
CA LEU A 35 12.50 -6.40 -17.03
C LEU A 35 11.40 -7.31 -16.45
N ASP A 36 11.20 -7.22 -15.14
CA ASP A 36 9.98 -7.70 -14.49
C ASP A 36 9.04 -6.50 -14.36
N PHE A 37 8.01 -6.44 -15.20
CA PHE A 37 6.99 -5.40 -15.10
C PHE A 37 6.18 -5.65 -13.84
N PHE A 38 5.99 -4.59 -13.06
CA PHE A 38 5.01 -4.64 -11.99
C PHE A 38 3.65 -4.41 -12.66
N ASP A 39 2.93 -5.50 -12.94
CA ASP A 39 1.59 -5.48 -13.56
C ASP A 39 0.62 -4.58 -12.78
N ASN A 40 0.90 -4.41 -11.49
CA ASN A 40 0.25 -3.45 -10.63
C ASN A 40 1.32 -2.75 -9.78
N PHE A 41 1.56 -1.46 -10.01
CA PHE A 41 1.55 -0.59 -8.83
C PHE A 41 0.12 -0.70 -8.37
N GLU A 42 -0.19 -1.69 -7.52
CA GLU A 42 -1.53 -1.86 -6.99
C GLU A 42 -1.94 -0.48 -6.53
N THR A 43 -2.96 0.09 -7.18
CA THR A 43 -3.73 1.16 -6.56
C THR A 43 -3.96 0.65 -5.16
N ILE A 44 -3.20 1.20 -4.20
CA ILE A 44 -3.24 0.73 -2.82
C ILE A 44 -4.72 0.61 -2.51
N ASP A 45 -5.17 -0.60 -2.21
CA ASP A 45 -6.55 -0.78 -1.80
C ASP A 45 -6.67 -0.08 -0.45
N TRP A 46 -7.03 1.19 -0.54
CA TRP A 46 -7.04 2.09 0.60
C TRP A 46 -8.11 1.68 1.60
N GLU A 47 -9.16 0.98 1.15
CA GLU A 47 -10.17 0.44 2.04
C GLU A 47 -9.66 -0.80 2.77
N GLN A 48 -9.00 -1.72 2.05
CA GLN A 48 -8.34 -2.87 2.70
C GLN A 48 -7.27 -2.39 3.69
N ARG A 49 -6.48 -1.38 3.32
CA ARG A 49 -5.46 -0.79 4.20
C ARG A 49 -6.08 -0.12 5.42
N ARG A 50 -7.22 0.56 5.26
CA ARG A 50 -7.98 1.19 6.35
C ARG A 50 -8.49 0.14 7.33
N TYR A 51 -9.05 -0.96 6.83
CA TYR A 51 -9.53 -2.07 7.65
C TYR A 51 -8.41 -2.65 8.52
N GLU A 52 -7.24 -2.96 7.93
CA GLU A 52 -6.10 -3.50 8.68
C GLU A 52 -5.58 -2.53 9.75
N LEU A 53 -5.54 -1.22 9.46
CA LEU A 53 -5.14 -0.20 10.44
C LEU A 53 -6.15 -0.07 11.58
N ALA A 54 -7.46 -0.07 11.25
CA ALA A 54 -8.51 0.01 12.26
C ALA A 54 -8.51 -1.24 13.15
N LYS A 55 -8.35 -2.43 12.58
CA LYS A 55 -8.21 -3.68 13.34
C LYS A 55 -7.04 -3.63 14.31
N ALA A 56 -5.88 -3.14 13.88
CA ALA A 56 -4.71 -2.99 14.74
C ALA A 56 -4.95 -1.99 15.88
N ALA A 57 -5.59 -0.86 15.59
CA ALA A 57 -5.95 0.12 16.61
C ALA A 57 -6.97 -0.43 17.62
N MET A 58 -7.99 -1.16 17.14
CA MET A 58 -9.01 -1.80 17.96
C MET A 58 -8.38 -2.79 18.95
N GLN A 59 -7.47 -3.63 18.47
CA GLN A 59 -6.73 -4.56 19.33
C GLN A 59 -5.96 -3.81 20.43
N GLY A 60 -5.29 -2.70 20.09
CA GLY A 60 -4.61 -1.84 21.05
C GLY A 60 -5.55 -1.25 22.10
N TYR A 61 -6.71 -0.75 21.68
CA TYR A 61 -7.73 -0.19 22.60
C TYR A 61 -8.31 -1.25 23.53
N CYS A 62 -8.70 -2.41 23.02
CA CYS A 62 -9.26 -3.49 23.84
C CYS A 62 -8.26 -3.94 24.92
N ILE A 63 -6.98 -4.08 24.57
CA ILE A 63 -5.93 -4.43 25.52
C ILE A 63 -5.75 -3.32 26.56
N ALA A 64 -5.65 -2.06 26.14
CA ALA A 64 -5.39 -0.93 27.02
C ALA A 64 -6.53 -0.67 28.02
N LEU A 65 -7.76 -0.91 27.60
CA LEU A 65 -8.97 -0.70 28.41
C LEU A 65 -9.37 -1.95 29.22
N GLY A 66 -8.67 -3.08 29.03
CA GLY A 66 -8.97 -4.34 29.73
C GLY A 66 -10.36 -4.89 29.43
N ILE A 67 -10.87 -4.66 28.21
CA ILE A 67 -12.23 -5.02 27.79
C ILE A 67 -12.36 -6.54 27.67
N ASN A 68 -13.37 -7.08 28.34
CA ASN A 68 -13.57 -8.52 28.49
C ASN A 68 -15.05 -8.97 28.44
N ASP A 69 -16.00 -8.08 28.09
CA ASP A 69 -17.45 -8.35 28.03
C ASP A 69 -18.19 -7.34 27.09
N ASP A 70 -19.42 -7.68 26.69
CA ASP A 70 -20.45 -7.11 25.78
C ASP A 70 -20.88 -5.65 26.08
N SER A 71 -19.95 -4.84 26.56
CA SER A 71 -20.14 -3.44 26.91
C SER A 71 -20.41 -2.56 25.68
N GLU A 72 -21.21 -1.50 25.87
CA GLU A 72 -21.41 -0.38 24.92
C GLU A 72 -20.08 0.27 24.46
N THR A 73 -18.96 -0.12 25.07
CA THR A 73 -17.61 0.33 24.75
C THR A 73 -17.09 -0.16 23.40
N TYR A 74 -17.66 -1.21 22.80
CA TYR A 74 -17.21 -1.68 21.49
C TYR A 74 -17.50 -0.70 20.36
N ASP A 75 -18.63 0.02 20.39
CA ASP A 75 -18.97 1.01 19.37
C ASP A 75 -17.99 2.20 19.43
N ASP A 76 -17.70 2.70 20.63
CA ASP A 76 -16.72 3.77 20.84
C ASP A 76 -15.31 3.35 20.40
N ILE A 77 -14.91 2.11 20.69
CA ILE A 77 -13.63 1.54 20.25
C ILE A 77 -13.59 1.44 18.72
N ALA A 78 -14.66 0.98 18.07
CA ALA A 78 -14.74 0.88 16.63
C ALA A 78 -14.60 2.27 15.97
N ILE A 79 -15.34 3.27 16.48
CA ILE A 79 -15.25 4.65 16.01
C ILE A 79 -13.84 5.21 16.19
N GLY A 80 -13.23 5.03 17.37
CA GLY A 80 -11.86 5.48 17.66
C GLY A 80 -10.81 4.82 16.76
N SER A 81 -11.00 3.54 16.44
CA SER A 81 -10.12 2.76 15.57
C SER A 81 -10.18 3.22 14.11
N LEU A 82 -11.38 3.48 13.60
CA LEU A 82 -11.57 4.06 12.27
C LEU A 82 -10.93 5.44 12.16
N ARG A 83 -11.11 6.30 13.18
CA ARG A 83 -10.47 7.63 13.23
C ARG A 83 -8.94 7.55 13.20
N ALA A 84 -8.36 6.60 13.93
CA ALA A 84 -6.90 6.38 13.93
C ALA A 84 -6.41 5.94 12.53
N ALA A 85 -7.11 5.00 11.90
CA ALA A 85 -6.79 4.54 10.54
C ALA A 85 -6.87 5.70 9.52
N ASP A 86 -7.94 6.50 9.57
CA ASP A 86 -8.16 7.63 8.67
C ASP A 86 -7.07 8.71 8.83
N ALA A 87 -6.68 9.01 10.07
CA ALA A 87 -5.59 9.94 10.35
C ALA A 87 -4.24 9.46 9.80
N LEU A 88 -3.93 8.16 9.92
CA LEU A 88 -2.72 7.57 9.37
C LEU A 88 -2.73 7.60 7.84
N ILE A 89 -3.85 7.20 7.21
CA ILE A 89 -4.01 7.25 5.76
C ILE A 89 -3.84 8.68 5.24
N LYS A 90 -4.42 9.67 5.92
CA LYS A 90 -4.25 11.08 5.57
C LYS A 90 -2.77 11.48 5.52
N LYS A 91 -2.00 11.13 6.56
CA LYS A 91 -0.54 11.34 6.58
C LYS A 91 0.21 10.60 5.48
N LEU A 92 -0.12 9.33 5.24
CA LEU A 92 0.51 8.49 4.22
C LEU A 92 0.25 9.00 2.80
N LYS A 93 -0.93 9.57 2.55
CA LYS A 93 -1.29 10.22 1.29
C LYS A 93 -0.68 11.61 1.12
N GLY A 94 0.03 12.13 2.12
CA GLY A 94 0.57 13.49 2.12
C GLY A 94 -0.52 14.58 2.13
N LYS A 95 -1.66 14.30 2.78
CA LYS A 95 -2.82 15.22 2.88
C LYS A 95 -2.99 15.79 4.29
#